data_AF-U5ERR7-F1
#
_entry.id   AF-U5ERR7-F1
#
_cell.length_a   1.000
_cell.length_b   1.000
_cell.length_c   1.000
_cell.angle_alpha   90.00
_cell.angle_beta   90.00
_cell.angle_gamma   90.00
#
_symmetry.space_group_name_H-M   'P 1'
#
loop_
_entity.id
_entity.type
_entity.pdbx_description
1 polymer ?
#
loop_
_entity_poly.entity_id
_entity_poly.type
_entity_poly.pdbx_seq_one_letter_code
_entity_poly.pdbx_strand_id
1 'polypeptide(L)'
;STPEQIQQEKLQRRLALRNEFLKQISNPHRHALNEGGTVFDTGIARHQAMRVSNYEHFRPTGRSFRIGFFVVVLPIILTAWAVKTERAGREHKYRTGQVSYADRRFKFI
;
A
#
# COMPACT_ATOMS: atom_id res chain seq x y z
N SER A 1 -21.75 -20.10 -20.80
CA SER A 1 -21.25 -21.24 -19.99
C SER A 1 -22.14 -21.39 -18.78
N THR A 2 -22.61 -22.60 -18.49
CA THR A 2 -23.37 -22.89 -17.26
C THR A 2 -22.46 -22.71 -16.04
N PRO A 3 -22.95 -22.28 -14.86
CA PRO A 3 -22.12 -22.12 -13.66
C PRO A 3 -21.27 -23.35 -13.32
N GLU A 4 -21.79 -24.55 -13.56
CA GLU A 4 -21.07 -25.82 -13.34
C GLU A 4 -19.82 -25.95 -14.23
N GLN A 5 -19.93 -25.55 -15.51
CA GLN A 5 -18.81 -25.60 -16.45
C GLN A 5 -17.67 -24.67 -16.00
N ILE A 6 -18.01 -23.49 -15.47
CA ILE A 6 -17.02 -22.53 -14.95
C ILE A 6 -16.28 -23.12 -13.74
N GLN A 7 -16.98 -23.85 -12.87
CA GLN A 7 -16.35 -24.49 -11.71
C GLN A 7 -15.41 -25.63 -12.13
N GLN A 8 -15.84 -26.44 -13.10
CA GLN A 8 -15.00 -27.50 -13.67
C GLN A 8 -13.73 -26.93 -14.31
N GLU A 9 -13.84 -25.86 -15.09
CA GLU A 9 -12.69 -25.20 -15.71
C GLU A 9 -11.70 -24.64 -14.67
N LYS A 10 -12.21 -24.00 -13.60
CA LYS A 10 -11.37 -23.51 -12.50
C LYS A 10 -10.68 -24.65 -11.76
N LEU A 11 -11.37 -25.76 -11.53
CA LEU A 11 -10.80 -26.94 -10.90
C LEU A 11 -9.69 -27.53 -11.78
N GLN A 12 -9.93 -27.68 -13.07
CA GLN A 12 -8.94 -28.18 -14.04
C GLN A 12 -7.67 -27.34 -14.04
N ARG A 13 -7.79 -26.00 -14.11
CA ARG A 13 -6.63 -25.09 -14.03
C ARG A 13 -5.86 -25.23 -12.73
N ARG A 14 -6.56 -25.37 -11.60
CA ARG A 14 -5.93 -25.56 -10.29
C ARG A 14 -5.17 -26.88 -10.20
N LEU A 15 -5.76 -27.96 -10.72
CA LEU A 15 -5.13 -29.28 -10.76
C LEU A 15 -3.89 -29.27 -11.65
N ALA A 16 -3.95 -28.62 -12.82
CA ALA A 16 -2.79 -28.48 -13.70
C ALA A 16 -1.61 -27.78 -13.00
N LEU A 17 -1.83 -26.61 -12.43
CA LEU A 17 -0.80 -25.85 -11.70
C LEU A 17 -0.26 -26.61 -10.48
N ARG A 18 -1.13 -27.31 -9.74
CA ARG A 18 -0.74 -28.15 -8.61
C ARG A 18 0.15 -29.30 -9.06
N ASN A 19 -0.20 -29.97 -10.16
CA ASN A 19 0.57 -31.10 -10.68
C ASN A 19 1.96 -30.66 -11.15
N GLU A 20 2.07 -29.49 -11.80
CA GLU A 20 3.36 -28.89 -12.17
C GLU A 20 4.21 -28.61 -10.93
N PHE A 21 3.63 -27.97 -9.90
CA PHE A 21 4.31 -27.70 -8.64
C PHE A 21 4.78 -28.98 -7.95
N LEU A 22 3.90 -29.98 -7.85
CA LEU A 22 4.22 -31.27 -7.23
C LEU A 22 5.34 -31.99 -7.99
N LYS A 23 5.33 -31.97 -9.32
CA LYS A 23 6.39 -32.52 -10.16
C LYS A 23 7.74 -31.85 -9.89
N GLN A 24 7.76 -30.52 -9.71
CA GLN A 24 8.99 -29.78 -9.45
C GLN A 24 9.49 -30.00 -8.01
N ILE A 25 8.62 -29.95 -7.00
CA ILE A 25 9.03 -30.09 -5.60
C ILE A 25 9.45 -31.51 -5.24
N SER A 26 8.81 -32.53 -5.83
CA SER A 26 9.13 -33.94 -5.55
C SER A 26 10.40 -34.44 -6.26
N ASN A 27 10.99 -33.67 -7.17
CA ASN A 27 12.22 -34.07 -7.87
C ASN A 27 13.46 -33.94 -6.95
N PRO A 28 14.11 -35.06 -6.57
CA PRO A 28 15.25 -35.04 -5.65
C PRO A 28 16.52 -34.44 -6.27
N HIS A 29 16.64 -34.45 -7.60
CA HIS A 29 17.81 -33.91 -8.32
C HIS A 29 17.68 -32.44 -8.68
N ARG A 30 16.61 -31.76 -8.25
CA ARG A 30 16.39 -30.33 -8.56
C ARG A 30 17.53 -29.45 -8.07
N HIS A 31 18.10 -29.77 -6.91
CA HIS A 31 19.26 -29.06 -6.35
C HIS A 31 20.56 -29.28 -7.15
N ALA A 32 20.66 -30.38 -7.91
CA ALA A 32 21.84 -30.70 -8.72
C ALA A 32 21.85 -29.96 -10.08
N LEU A 33 20.71 -29.42 -10.53
CA LEU A 33 20.57 -28.69 -11.79
C LEU A 33 20.98 -27.21 -11.69
N ASN A 34 21.66 -26.79 -10.61
CA ASN A 34 21.97 -25.38 -10.28
C ASN A 34 20.74 -24.44 -10.17
N GLU A 35 19.52 -24.96 -10.32
CA GLU A 35 18.25 -24.33 -9.93
C GLU A 35 17.97 -24.48 -8.43
N GLY A 36 19.03 -24.38 -7.62
CA GLY A 36 18.96 -24.59 -6.17
C GLY A 36 18.12 -23.51 -5.48
N GLY A 37 16.99 -23.89 -4.90
CA GLY A 37 16.16 -22.98 -4.10
C GLY A 37 14.67 -23.32 -4.05
N THR A 38 13.86 -22.31 -3.75
CA THR A 38 12.39 -22.39 -3.79
C THR A 38 11.89 -22.57 -5.22
N VAL A 39 10.75 -23.24 -5.40
CA VAL A 39 10.10 -23.37 -6.74
C VAL A 39 9.69 -21.98 -7.24
N PHE A 40 10.09 -21.62 -8.46
CA PHE A 40 9.72 -20.34 -9.05
C PHE A 40 8.25 -20.33 -9.48
N ASP A 41 7.48 -19.39 -8.94
CA ASP A 41 6.08 -19.18 -9.31
C ASP A 41 5.94 -18.00 -10.27
N THR A 42 5.58 -18.29 -11.52
CA THR A 42 5.37 -17.26 -12.56
C THR A 42 4.23 -16.30 -12.24
N GLY A 43 3.23 -16.73 -11.46
CA GLY A 43 2.11 -15.91 -11.01
C GLY A 43 2.56 -14.88 -9.98
N ILE A 44 3.36 -15.30 -9.00
CA ILE A 44 3.96 -14.38 -8.02
C ILE A 44 4.90 -13.39 -8.71
N ALA A 45 5.77 -13.88 -9.60
CA ALA A 45 6.69 -13.03 -10.36
C ALA A 45 5.95 -11.97 -11.19
N ARG A 46 4.87 -12.35 -11.90
CA ARG A 46 4.03 -11.40 -12.65
C ARG A 46 3.33 -10.40 -11.75
N HIS A 47 2.80 -10.84 -10.61
CA HIS A 47 2.18 -9.92 -9.65
C HIS A 47 3.18 -8.90 -9.10
N GLN A 48 4.40 -9.33 -8.77
CA GLN A 48 5.47 -8.43 -8.34
C GLN A 48 5.87 -7.47 -9.47
N ALA A 49 6.05 -7.96 -10.69
CA ALA A 49 6.39 -7.14 -11.86
C ALA A 49 5.34 -6.05 -12.09
N MET A 50 4.04 -6.38 -12.05
CA MET A 50 2.95 -5.41 -12.20
C MET A 50 2.95 -4.34 -11.10
N ARG A 51 3.38 -4.68 -9.87
CA ARG A 51 3.49 -3.69 -8.79
C ARG A 51 4.61 -2.68 -9.04
N VAL A 52 5.68 -3.10 -9.71
CA VAL A 52 6.82 -2.23 -10.05
C VAL A 52 6.49 -1.39 -11.28
N SER A 53 5.86 -1.97 -12.32
CA SER A 53 5.47 -1.27 -13.55
C SER A 53 4.14 -0.49 -13.46
N ASN A 54 3.66 -0.23 -12.24
CA ASN A 54 2.41 0.51 -12.00
C ASN A 54 2.40 1.90 -12.66
N TYR A 55 3.55 2.57 -12.71
CA TYR A 55 3.67 3.91 -13.31
C TYR A 55 3.44 3.89 -14.83
N GLU A 56 3.95 2.87 -15.52
CA GLU A 56 3.78 2.70 -16.98
C GLU A 56 2.32 2.51 -17.37
N HIS A 57 1.52 1.92 -16.47
CA HIS A 57 0.10 1.65 -16.67
C HIS A 57 -0.81 2.71 -16.05
N PHE A 58 -0.24 3.78 -15.49
CA PHE A 58 -1.01 4.85 -14.86
C PHE A 58 -1.80 5.64 -15.90
N ARG A 59 -3.09 5.87 -15.63
CA ARG A 59 -3.94 6.76 -16.43
C ARG A 59 -4.43 7.94 -15.58
N PRO A 60 -4.18 9.19 -16.00
CA PRO A 60 -4.69 10.36 -15.32
C PRO A 60 -6.20 10.48 -15.57
N THR A 61 -6.99 9.92 -14.65
CA THR A 61 -8.45 10.04 -14.66
C THR A 61 -8.92 10.95 -13.53
N GLY A 62 -10.14 11.48 -13.63
CA GLY A 62 -10.74 12.28 -12.54
C GLY A 62 -10.86 11.51 -11.22
N ARG A 63 -10.97 10.18 -11.26
CA ARG A 63 -10.92 9.34 -10.05
C ARG A 63 -9.52 9.33 -9.44
N SER A 64 -8.48 9.10 -10.25
CA SER A 64 -7.08 9.11 -9.81
C SER A 64 -6.70 10.44 -9.16
N PHE A 65 -7.12 11.56 -9.78
CA PHE A 65 -6.90 12.90 -9.25
C PHE A 65 -7.56 13.11 -7.89
N ARG A 66 -8.86 12.78 -7.74
CA ARG A 66 -9.58 12.92 -6.47
C ARG A 66 -8.89 12.14 -5.35
N ILE A 67 -8.49 10.90 -5.62
CA ILE A 67 -7.78 10.07 -4.63
C ILE A 67 -6.45 10.75 -4.24
N GLY A 68 -5.64 11.16 -5.22
CA GLY A 68 -4.37 11.84 -4.94
C GLY A 68 -4.56 13.13 -4.12
N PHE A 69 -5.56 13.94 -4.47
CA PHE A 69 -5.87 15.19 -3.76
C PHE A 69 -6.27 14.94 -2.31
N PHE A 70 -7.19 14.01 -2.04
CA PHE A 70 -7.64 13.73 -0.68
C PHE A 70 -6.60 13.00 0.19
N VAL A 71 -5.77 12.15 -0.41
CA VAL A 71 -4.74 11.41 0.33
C VAL A 71 -3.50 12.27 0.61
N VAL A 72 -3.15 13.20 -0.28
CA VAL A 72 -1.91 13.98 -0.17
C VAL A 72 -2.18 15.43 0.19
N VAL A 73 -2.97 16.15 -0.60
CA VAL A 73 -3.13 17.60 -0.47
C VAL A 73 -3.99 17.97 0.74
N LEU A 74 -5.12 17.27 0.94
CA LEU A 74 -6.03 17.52 2.05
C LEU A 74 -5.35 17.43 3.43
N PRO A 75 -4.63 16.36 3.81
CA PRO A 75 -4.01 16.28 5.13
C PRO A 75 -2.95 17.36 5.36
N ILE A 76 -2.22 17.78 4.31
CA ILE A 76 -1.27 18.90 4.41
C ILE A 76 -2.00 20.19 4.77
N ILE A 77 -3.10 20.49 4.07
CA ILE A 77 -3.88 21.70 4.33
C ILE A 77 -4.50 21.65 5.73
N LEU A 78 -5.08 20.52 6.13
CA LEU A 78 -5.72 20.35 7.42
C LEU A 78 -4.73 20.49 8.59
N THR A 79 -3.56 19.87 8.49
CA THR A 79 -2.52 19.97 9.52
C THR A 79 -1.98 21.40 9.61
N ALA A 80 -1.70 22.05 8.48
CA ALA A 80 -1.27 23.45 8.47
C ALA A 80 -2.31 24.39 9.11
N TRP A 81 -3.59 24.18 8.78
CA TRP A 81 -4.69 24.94 9.36
C TRP A 81 -4.83 24.71 10.86
N ALA A 82 -4.80 23.45 11.32
CA ALA A 82 -4.89 23.09 12.73
C ALA A 82 -3.75 23.69 13.56
N VAL A 83 -2.52 23.65 13.05
CA VAL A 83 -1.36 24.26 13.73
C VAL A 83 -1.50 25.77 13.78
N LYS A 84 -1.97 26.41 12.70
CA LYS A 84 -2.18 27.87 12.66
C LYS A 84 -3.24 28.32 13.66
N THR A 85 -4.39 27.64 13.72
CA THR A 85 -5.48 28.00 14.63
C THR A 85 -5.10 27.75 16.09
N GLU A 86 -4.41 26.66 16.38
CA GLU A 86 -3.90 26.35 17.71
C GLU A 86 -2.88 27.40 18.19
N ARG A 87 -1.94 27.79 17.32
CA ARG A 87 -0.98 28.87 17.60
C ARG A 87 -1.67 30.20 17.86
N ALA A 88 -2.60 30.62 17.00
CA ALA A 88 -3.32 31.89 17.16
C ALA A 88 -4.15 31.91 18.45
N GLY A 89 -4.82 30.80 18.78
CA GLY A 89 -5.59 30.67 20.01
C GLY A 89 -4.72 30.74 21.27
N ARG A 90 -3.54 30.09 21.27
CA ARG A 90 -2.59 30.20 22.39
C ARG A 90 -2.05 31.62 22.55
N GLU A 91 -1.65 32.26 21.45
CA GLU A 91 -1.15 33.63 21.46
C GLU A 91 -2.18 34.61 22.03
N HIS A 92 -3.45 34.45 21.65
CA HIS A 92 -4.54 35.25 22.18
C HIS A 92 -4.68 35.10 23.70
N LYS A 93 -4.60 33.86 24.22
CA LYS A 93 -4.66 33.58 25.67
C LYS A 93 -3.47 34.19 26.42
N TYR A 94 -2.28 34.18 25.82
CA TYR A 94 -1.09 34.79 26.41
C TYR A 94 -1.20 36.33 26.45
N ARG A 95 -1.73 36.95 25.40
CA ARG A 95 -1.86 38.41 25.29
C ARG A 95 -2.97 38.98 26.18
N THR A 96 -4.04 38.23 26.39
CA THR A 96 -5.16 38.62 27.27
C THR A 96 -4.92 38.30 28.74
N GLY A 97 -3.80 37.66 29.08
CA GLY A 97 -3.46 37.28 30.46
C GLY A 97 -4.30 36.13 31.01
N GLN A 98 -5.08 35.44 30.18
CA GLN A 98 -5.86 34.26 30.58
C GLN A 98 -4.98 33.09 31.04
N VAL A 99 -3.70 33.08 30.64
CA VAL A 99 -2.71 32.12 31.11
C VAL A 99 -1.64 32.86 31.91
N SER A 100 -1.41 32.42 33.15
CA SER A 100 -0.41 32.99 34.03
C SER A 100 0.99 32.85 33.43
N TYR A 101 1.91 33.75 33.79
CA TYR A 101 3.30 33.69 33.30
C TYR A 101 4.08 32.46 33.82
N ALA A 102 3.60 31.82 34.88
CA ALA A 102 4.16 30.56 35.40
C ALA A 102 3.73 29.36 34.54
N ASP A 103 2.51 29.38 34.00
CA ASP A 103 1.91 28.24 33.27
C ASP A 103 2.21 28.25 31.76
N ARG A 104 3.03 29.20 31.27
CA ARG A 104 3.42 29.27 29.86
C ARG A 104 4.38 28.13 29.52
N ARG A 105 4.00 27.30 28.54
CA ARG A 105 4.88 26.27 27.97
C ARG A 105 5.96 26.93 27.11
N PHE A 106 7.18 26.37 27.10
CA PHE A 106 8.35 26.86 26.33
C PHE A 106 8.81 28.28 26.70
N LYS A 107 9.00 28.54 28.00
CA LYS A 107 9.41 29.87 28.50
C LYS A 107 10.88 30.24 28.23
N PHE A 108 11.74 29.25 28.05
CA PHE A 108 13.22 29.40 28.02
C PHE A 108 13.89 28.62 26.88
N ILE A 109 13.14 28.27 25.83
CA ILE A 109 13.66 27.64 24.61
C ILE A 109 13.49 28.64 23.47
#